data_AF-A0A7I5E7M2-F1
#
_entry.id   AF-A0A7I5E7M2-F1
#
_cell.length_a   1.000
_cell.length_b   1.000
_cell.length_c   1.000
_cell.angle_alpha   90.00
_cell.angle_beta   90.00
_cell.angle_gamma   90.00
#
_symmetry.space_group_name_H-M   'P 1'
#
loop_
_entity.id
_entity.type
_entity.pdbx_description
1 polymer ?
#
loop_
_entity_poly.entity_id
_entity_poly.type
_entity_poly.pdbx_seq_one_letter_code
_entity_poly.pdbx_strand_id
1 'polypeptide(L)'
;MRFVKGDAWNFYIHANAERNPKFRAHRMKVRDAVNYAKKSGIRWAGHVMRYSDDRWTRAVTEWIPRNNKQTRGRQPKRWSDSYTKTLNEINALKRERFTGPSS
;
A
#
# COMPACT_ATOMS: atom_id res chain seq x y z
N MET A 1 1.26 -5.14 -48.19
CA MET A 1 1.32 -5.29 -46.71
C MET A 1 2.37 -6.35 -46.37
N ARG A 2 3.41 -6.03 -45.60
CA ARG A 2 4.45 -7.00 -45.18
C ARG A 2 4.09 -7.55 -43.80
N PHE A 3 3.77 -8.83 -43.73
CA PHE A 3 3.72 -9.56 -42.45
C PHE A 3 5.16 -9.80 -41.99
N VAL A 4 5.53 -9.22 -40.85
CA VAL A 4 6.85 -9.42 -40.25
C VAL A 4 6.84 -10.74 -39.48
N LYS A 5 7.73 -11.66 -39.83
CA LYS A 5 7.98 -12.89 -39.07
C LYS A 5 8.53 -12.53 -37.68
N GLY A 6 7.63 -12.32 -36.73
CA GLY A 6 7.95 -12.03 -35.33
C GLY A 6 6.73 -12.08 -34.39
N ASP A 7 5.52 -11.98 -34.94
CA ASP A 7 4.32 -11.73 -34.14
C ASP A 7 3.71 -13.00 -33.52
N ALA A 8 3.95 -14.16 -34.12
CA ALA A 8 3.41 -15.43 -33.62
C ALA A 8 4.03 -15.85 -32.27
N TRP A 9 5.33 -15.58 -32.09
CA TRP A 9 6.04 -15.88 -30.85
C TRP A 9 5.67 -14.92 -29.71
N ASN A 10 5.46 -13.63 -30.02
CA ASN A 10 4.96 -12.68 -29.02
C ASN A 10 3.53 -13.00 -28.57
N PHE A 11 2.64 -13.38 -29.50
CA PHE A 11 1.29 -13.80 -29.14
C PHE A 11 1.30 -15.07 -28.27
N TYR A 12 2.20 -16.02 -28.55
CA TYR A 12 2.36 -17.25 -27.77
C TYR A 12 2.91 -17.01 -26.35
N ILE A 13 3.83 -16.04 -26.19
CA ILE A 13 4.37 -15.64 -24.88
C ILE A 13 3.31 -14.91 -24.04
N HIS A 14 2.56 -13.98 -24.64
CA HIS A 14 1.52 -13.23 -23.91
C HIS A 14 0.29 -14.09 -23.58
N ALA A 15 -0.16 -14.97 -24.49
CA ALA A 15 -1.32 -15.84 -24.27
C ALA A 15 -1.08 -16.95 -23.23
N ASN A 16 0.16 -17.42 -23.05
CA ASN A 16 0.49 -18.45 -22.06
C ASN A 16 0.81 -17.90 -20.66
N ALA A 17 1.16 -16.62 -20.53
CA ALA A 17 1.44 -15.98 -19.25
C ALA A 17 0.17 -15.88 -18.37
N GLU A 18 -1.00 -15.71 -18.98
CA GLU A 18 -2.27 -15.53 -18.27
C GLU A 18 -2.90 -16.85 -17.79
N ARG A 19 -2.56 -17.98 -18.44
CA ARG A 19 -3.12 -19.32 -18.20
C ARG A 19 -2.24 -20.27 -17.37
N ASN A 20 -1.05 -19.88 -16.93
CA ASN A 20 -0.18 -20.77 -16.15
C ASN A 20 -0.47 -20.69 -14.64
N PRO A 21 -1.10 -21.73 -14.02
CA PRO A 21 -1.47 -21.71 -12.61
C PRO A 21 -0.26 -21.79 -11.67
N LYS A 22 0.92 -22.20 -12.15
CA LYS A 22 2.14 -22.32 -11.32
C LYS A 22 2.64 -20.95 -10.85
N PHE A 23 2.55 -19.93 -11.70
CA PHE A 23 2.89 -18.55 -11.34
C PHE A 23 1.80 -17.87 -10.50
N ARG A 24 0.55 -18.36 -10.56
CA ARG A 24 -0.57 -17.87 -9.75
C ARG A 24 -0.57 -18.47 -8.34
N ALA A 25 -0.19 -19.74 -8.20
CA ALA A 25 -0.15 -20.46 -6.93
C ALA A 25 1.03 -20.06 -6.02
N HIS A 26 2.17 -19.64 -6.58
CA HIS A 26 3.34 -19.23 -5.79
C HIS A 26 3.23 -17.81 -5.18
N ARG A 27 2.10 -17.12 -5.38
CA ARG A 27 1.86 -15.75 -4.90
C ARG A 27 1.54 -15.64 -3.40
N MET A 28 1.35 -16.77 -2.72
CA MET A 28 0.78 -16.78 -1.37
C MET A 28 1.78 -16.39 -0.26
N LYS A 29 3.07 -16.66 -0.43
CA LYS A 29 4.11 -16.28 0.56
C LYS A 29 4.57 -14.82 0.44
N VAL A 30 4.73 -14.33 -0.79
CA VAL A 30 5.15 -12.94 -1.07
C VAL A 30 4.08 -11.94 -0.63
N ARG A 31 2.80 -12.30 -0.79
CA ARG A 31 1.68 -11.44 -0.34
C ARG A 31 1.72 -11.22 1.17
N ASP A 32 2.13 -12.22 1.94
CA ASP A 32 2.29 -12.10 3.39
C ASP A 32 3.49 -11.22 3.76
N ALA A 33 4.65 -11.40 3.10
CA ALA A 33 5.83 -10.55 3.34
C ALA A 33 5.57 -9.06 3.04
N VAL A 34 4.89 -8.74 1.93
CA VAL A 34 4.52 -7.35 1.57
C VAL A 34 3.52 -6.78 2.58
N ASN A 35 2.52 -7.57 2.99
CA ASN A 35 1.55 -7.14 3.99
C ASN A 35 2.20 -6.96 5.36
N TYR A 36 3.15 -7.82 5.71
CA TYR A 36 3.93 -7.73 6.93
C TYR A 36 4.77 -6.44 6.92
N ALA A 37 5.54 -6.19 5.87
CA ALA A 37 6.35 -4.98 5.70
C ALA A 37 5.52 -3.70 5.82
N LYS A 38 4.32 -3.68 5.20
CA LYS A 38 3.37 -2.57 5.33
C LYS A 38 2.88 -2.39 6.77
N LYS A 39 2.47 -3.48 7.44
CA LYS A 39 2.00 -3.45 8.83
C LYS A 39 3.11 -3.05 9.81
N SER A 40 4.34 -3.52 9.61
CA SER A 40 5.50 -3.14 10.43
C SER A 40 5.87 -1.67 10.23
N GLY A 41 5.81 -1.16 9.00
CA GLY A 41 6.02 0.28 8.74
C GLY A 41 5.00 1.17 9.44
N ILE A 42 3.71 0.79 9.41
CA ILE A 42 2.64 1.52 10.10
C ILE A 42 2.80 1.43 11.63
N ARG A 43 3.19 0.27 12.17
CA ARG A 43 3.46 0.09 13.61
C ARG A 43 4.62 0.96 14.09
N TRP A 44 5.71 0.97 13.34
CA TRP A 44 6.87 1.81 13.63
C TRP A 44 6.50 3.30 13.58
N ALA A 45 5.82 3.76 12.52
CA ALA A 45 5.38 5.15 12.41
C ALA A 45 4.42 5.56 13.54
N GLY A 46 3.46 4.70 13.87
CA GLY A 46 2.55 4.94 15.00
C GLY A 46 3.23 4.94 16.36
N HIS A 47 4.35 4.23 16.52
CA HIS A 47 5.18 4.30 17.71
C HIS A 47 5.98 5.61 17.78
N VAL A 48 6.58 6.03 16.65
CA VAL A 48 7.30 7.30 16.52
C VAL A 48 6.40 8.49 16.85
N MET A 49 5.15 8.49 16.35
CA MET A 49 4.19 9.58 16.58
C MET A 49 3.71 9.71 18.05
N ARG A 50 3.98 8.75 18.94
CA ARG A 50 3.63 8.85 20.36
C ARG A 50 4.68 9.58 21.19
N TYR A 51 5.87 9.80 20.63
CA TYR A 51 6.92 10.55 21.33
C TYR A 51 6.64 12.06 21.28
N SER A 52 6.82 12.72 22.42
CA SER A 52 6.73 14.17 22.56
C SER A 52 7.99 14.92 22.11
N ASP A 53 9.09 14.21 21.90
CA ASP A 53 10.42 14.79 21.66
C ASP A 53 10.62 15.27 20.21
N ASP A 54 11.41 16.31 20.01
CA ASP A 54 11.78 16.89 18.70
C ASP A 54 12.84 16.08 17.92
N ARG A 55 12.81 14.76 18.02
CA ARG A 55 13.76 13.92 17.28
C ARG A 55 13.50 14.04 15.77
N TRP A 56 14.56 13.98 14.97
CA TRP A 56 14.49 14.01 13.51
C TRP A 56 13.47 13.02 12.93
N THR A 57 13.26 11.89 13.61
CA THR A 57 12.29 10.86 13.22
C THR A 57 10.85 11.37 13.21
N ARG A 58 10.47 12.26 14.14
CA ARG A 58 9.14 12.91 14.16
C ARG A 58 9.00 13.90 13.01
N ALA A 59 10.02 14.73 12.79
CA ALA A 59 10.05 15.69 11.69
C ALA A 59 9.89 15.01 10.32
N VAL A 60 10.49 13.83 10.14
CA VAL A 60 10.31 13.01 8.92
C VAL A 60 8.87 12.51 8.78
N THR A 61 8.20 12.11 9.86
CA THR A 61 6.81 11.62 9.80
C THR A 61 5.76 12.75 9.66
N GLU A 62 6.06 13.94 10.16
CA GLU A 62 5.18 15.12 10.04
C GLU A 62 5.40 15.89 8.73
N TRP A 63 6.39 15.47 7.93
CA TRP A 63 6.77 16.14 6.71
C TRP A 63 5.57 16.36 5.77
N ILE A 64 5.44 17.59 5.31
CA ILE A 64 4.40 18.02 4.37
C ILE A 64 4.97 17.91 2.95
N PRO A 65 4.33 17.17 2.03
CA PRO A 65 4.78 17.04 0.66
C PRO A 65 4.72 18.41 -0.04
N ARG A 66 5.90 18.94 -0.40
CA ARG A 66 6.06 20.30 -0.93
C ARG A 66 5.47 20.53 -2.33
N ASN A 67 5.29 19.48 -3.13
CA ASN A 67 4.98 19.61 -4.56
C ASN A 67 3.50 19.42 -4.94
N ASN A 68 2.61 19.28 -3.96
CA ASN A 68 1.18 19.06 -4.24
C ASN A 68 0.47 20.41 -4.32
N LYS A 69 0.04 20.81 -5.53
CA LYS A 69 -0.86 21.96 -5.71
C LYS A 69 -2.17 21.68 -4.97
N GLN A 70 -2.41 22.37 -3.87
CA GLN A 70 -3.62 22.20 -3.06
C GLN A 70 -4.74 23.12 -3.55
N THR A 71 -5.96 22.61 -3.52
CA THR A 71 -7.16 23.43 -3.68
C THR A 71 -7.24 24.44 -2.53
N ARG A 72 -7.51 25.71 -2.84
CA ARG A 72 -7.64 26.82 -1.87
C ARG A 72 -8.58 26.40 -0.73
N GLY A 73 -8.11 26.50 0.52
CA GLY A 73 -8.90 26.18 1.73
C GLY A 73 -8.70 24.77 2.31
N ARG A 74 -7.98 23.87 1.63
CA ARG A 74 -7.70 22.54 2.18
C ARG A 74 -6.39 22.53 2.98
N GLN A 75 -6.41 22.00 4.20
CA GLN A 75 -5.20 21.87 5.02
C GLN A 75 -4.15 20.97 4.34
N PRO A 76 -2.85 21.25 4.54
CA PRO A 76 -1.81 20.41 3.98
C PRO A 76 -1.86 19.00 4.54
N LYS A 77 -1.95 18.00 3.64
CA LYS A 77 -1.95 16.59 4.04
C LYS A 77 -0.56 16.21 4.52
N ARG A 78 -0.41 15.96 5.83
CA ARG A 78 0.83 15.47 6.42
C ARG A 78 0.96 13.97 6.17
N TRP A 79 2.18 13.46 6.23
CA TRP A 79 2.37 12.02 6.08
C TRP A 79 1.75 11.23 7.24
N SER A 80 1.82 11.78 8.47
CA SER A 80 1.09 11.35 9.68
C SER A 80 -0.37 11.00 9.42
N ASP A 81 -1.10 11.83 8.66
CA ASP A 81 -2.53 11.66 8.41
C ASP A 81 -2.84 10.38 7.62
N SER A 82 -1.89 9.97 6.77
CA SER A 82 -1.99 8.73 5.99
C SER A 82 -1.84 7.50 6.91
N TYR A 83 -0.98 7.58 7.92
CA TYR A 83 -0.84 6.53 8.93
C TYR A 83 -2.07 6.45 9.83
N THR A 84 -2.60 7.59 10.28
CA THR A 84 -3.82 7.63 11.10
C THR A 84 -5.01 7.04 10.35
N LYS A 85 -5.18 7.39 9.06
CA LYS A 85 -6.23 6.82 8.22
C LYS A 85 -6.11 5.29 8.09
N THR A 86 -4.91 4.81 7.76
CA THR A 86 -4.68 3.36 7.61
C THR A 86 -4.81 2.59 8.93
N LEU A 87 -4.40 3.18 10.06
CA LEU A 87 -4.61 2.60 11.39
C LEU A 87 -6.11 2.49 11.73
N ASN A 88 -6.89 3.53 11.43
CA ASN A 88 -8.33 3.53 11.68
C ASN A 88 -9.04 2.47 10.83
N GLU A 89 -8.67 2.33 9.55
CA GLU A 89 -9.17 1.25 8.68
C GLU A 89 -8.82 -0.13 9.24
N ILE A 90 -7.58 -0.34 9.68
CA ILE A 90 -7.15 -1.61 10.30
C ILE A 90 -7.95 -1.90 11.57
N ASN A 91 -8.23 -0.88 12.38
CA ASN A 91 -9.00 -1.03 13.62
C ASN A 91 -10.49 -1.32 13.33
N ALA A 92 -11.09 -0.69 12.32
CA ALA A 92 -12.45 -0.99 11.87
C ALA A 92 -12.57 -2.44 11.38
N LEU A 93 -11.64 -2.89 10.53
CA LEU A 93 -11.56 -4.27 10.05
C LEU A 93 -11.24 -5.30 11.15
N LYS A 94 -10.71 -4.86 12.30
CA LYS A 94 -10.58 -5.72 13.48
C LYS A 94 -11.92 -5.82 14.20
N ARG A 95 -12.61 -4.69 14.42
CA ARG A 95 -13.92 -4.64 15.09
C ARG A 95 -14.95 -5.53 14.40
N GLU A 96 -15.11 -5.40 13.08
CA GLU A 96 -16.04 -6.23 12.29
C GLU A 96 -15.78 -7.75 12.40
N ARG A 97 -14.52 -8.13 12.62
CA ARG A 97 -14.10 -9.53 12.79
C ARG A 97 -14.49 -10.11 14.15
N PHE A 98 -14.63 -9.25 15.16
CA PHE A 98 -14.95 -9.66 16.53
C PHE A 98 -16.43 -9.51 16.86
N THR A 99 -17.16 -8.60 16.21
CA THR A 99 -18.57 -8.32 16.51
C THR A 99 -19.56 -8.90 15.50
N GLY A 100 -19.10 -9.53 14.42
CA GLY A 100 -19.97 -9.91 13.28
C GLY A 100 -20.49 -8.67 12.53
N PRO A 101 -21.01 -8.82 11.30
CA PRO A 101 -21.58 -7.69 10.57
C PRO A 101 -22.79 -7.16 11.35
N SER A 102 -22.75 -5.88 11.73
CA SER A 102 -23.92 -5.19 12.29
C SER A 102 -25.03 -5.17 11.22
N SER A 103 -26.18 -5.74 11.56
CA SER A 103 -27.43 -5.65 10.77
C SER A 103 -27.91 -4.21 10.64
#